data_AF-A0A2P2LKP7-F1
#
_entry.id   AF-A0A2P2LKP7-F1
#
_cell.length_a   1.000
_cell.length_b   1.000
_cell.length_c   1.000
_cell.angle_alpha   90.00
_cell.angle_beta   90.00
_cell.angle_gamma   90.00
#
_symmetry.space_group_name_H-M   'P 1'
#
loop_
_entity.id
_entity.type
_entity.pdbx_description
1 polymer ?
#
loop_
_entity_poly.entity_id
_entity_poly.type
_entity_poly.pdbx_seq_one_letter_code
_entity_poly.pdbx_strand_id
1 'polypeptide(L)'
;MEPSSAGEARRSKHSDGDSAFENVPRAPDIPVYAVIAAYGEDRSPVKLNLSFGVYRTEDGKPHLLNVVKQAEQLLLDDLWGISLF
;
A
#
# COMPACT_ATOMS: atom_id res chain seq x y z
N MET A 1 -14.89 1.72 60.65
CA MET A 1 -14.39 0.94 59.49
C MET A 1 -14.87 1.68 58.27
N GLU A 2 -14.02 2.58 57.77
CA GLU A 2 -14.26 3.37 56.55
C GLU A 2 -14.02 2.47 55.33
N PRO A 3 -14.95 2.36 54.36
CA PRO A 3 -14.59 1.86 53.05
C PRO A 3 -13.79 2.93 52.30
N SER A 4 -12.50 2.66 52.18
CA SER A 4 -11.50 3.30 51.31
C SER A 4 -12.11 3.86 50.02
N SER A 5 -12.04 5.18 49.82
CA SER A 5 -12.33 5.80 48.53
C SER A 5 -11.21 5.40 47.55
N ALA A 6 -11.45 4.33 46.79
CA ALA A 6 -10.64 3.99 45.65
C ALA A 6 -10.64 5.19 44.69
N GLY A 7 -9.45 5.76 44.46
CA GLY A 7 -9.26 6.88 43.58
C GLY A 7 -9.78 6.54 42.19
N GLU A 8 -10.91 7.14 41.83
CA GLU A 8 -11.39 7.15 40.46
C GLU A 8 -10.45 8.08 39.71
N ALA A 9 -9.44 7.47 39.08
CA ALA A 9 -8.53 8.15 38.18
C ALA A 9 -9.40 8.87 37.14
N ARG A 10 -9.53 10.19 37.32
CA ARG A 10 -10.16 11.07 36.34
C ARG A 10 -9.35 10.93 35.06
N ARG A 11 -9.79 10.03 34.19
CA ARG A 11 -9.35 9.98 32.81
C ARG A 11 -9.66 11.37 32.26
N SER A 12 -8.63 12.19 32.10
CA SER A 12 -8.80 13.47 31.43
C SER A 12 -9.39 13.14 30.07
N LYS A 13 -10.64 13.54 29.85
CA LYS A 13 -11.15 13.66 28.49
C LYS A 13 -10.19 14.64 27.83
N HIS A 14 -9.30 14.13 26.99
CA HIS A 14 -8.71 14.98 25.98
C HIS A 14 -9.91 15.64 25.31
N SER A 15 -9.96 16.97 25.30
CA SER A 15 -10.80 17.66 24.34
C SER A 15 -10.19 17.31 22.99
N ASP A 16 -10.58 16.16 22.45
CA ASP A 16 -10.37 15.83 21.05
C ASP A 16 -11.08 16.95 20.31
N GLY A 17 -10.32 17.98 19.91
CA GLY A 17 -10.84 18.96 18.98
C GLY A 17 -11.31 18.20 17.76
N ASP A 18 -12.44 18.64 17.19
CA ASP A 18 -13.03 18.01 16.01
C ASP A 18 -11.94 17.71 14.97
N SER A 19 -11.92 16.45 14.51
CA SER A 19 -10.94 16.02 13.54
C SER A 19 -11.07 16.89 12.29
N ALA A 20 -9.95 17.39 11.77
CA ALA A 20 -9.94 18.10 10.49
C ALA A 20 -10.53 17.26 9.33
N PHE A 21 -10.68 15.94 9.53
CA PHE A 21 -11.23 14.99 8.56
C PHE A 21 -12.66 14.54 8.85
N GLU A 22 -13.32 15.04 9.90
CA GLU A 22 -14.65 14.58 10.33
C GLU A 22 -15.70 14.63 9.19
N ASN A 23 -15.60 15.65 8.33
CA ASN A 23 -16.54 15.88 7.23
C ASN A 23 -16.01 15.47 5.86
N VAL A 24 -14.91 14.71 5.79
CA VAL A 24 -14.36 14.25 4.50
C VAL A 24 -15.14 13.01 4.04
N PRO A 25 -15.93 13.10 2.95
CA PRO A 25 -16.70 11.97 2.47
C PRO A 25 -15.77 10.92 1.85
N ARG A 26 -16.14 9.64 2.00
CA ARG A 26 -15.42 8.54 1.35
C ARG A 26 -15.65 8.58 -0.17
N ALA A 27 -14.57 8.52 -0.94
CA ALA A 27 -14.65 8.36 -2.37
C ALA A 27 -15.22 6.97 -2.74
N PRO A 28 -15.97 6.84 -3.85
CA PRO A 28 -16.40 5.54 -4.35
C PRO A 28 -15.20 4.60 -4.58
N ASP A 29 -15.38 3.32 -4.27
CA ASP A 29 -14.34 2.32 -4.54
C ASP A 29 -14.16 2.13 -6.06
N ILE A 30 -12.92 1.91 -6.52
CA ILE A 30 -12.63 1.64 -7.92
C ILE A 30 -12.80 0.14 -8.17
N PRO A 31 -13.74 -0.31 -9.03
CA PRO A 31 -14.09 -1.73 -9.17
C PRO A 31 -12.92 -2.67 -9.48
N VAL A 32 -11.91 -2.19 -10.21
CA VAL A 32 -10.70 -2.97 -10.54
C VAL A 32 -9.95 -3.47 -9.29
N TYR A 33 -10.01 -2.72 -8.18
CA TYR A 33 -9.36 -3.12 -6.93
C TYR A 33 -10.07 -4.29 -6.25
N ALA A 34 -11.39 -4.44 -6.41
CA ALA A 34 -12.11 -5.60 -5.90
C ALA A 34 -11.63 -6.90 -6.59
N VAL A 35 -11.36 -6.83 -7.90
CA VAL A 35 -10.83 -7.97 -8.68
C VAL A 35 -9.42 -8.36 -8.21
N ILE A 36 -8.58 -7.37 -7.90
CA ILE A 36 -7.24 -7.61 -7.35
C ILE A 36 -7.30 -8.25 -5.96
N ALA A 37 -8.19 -7.75 -5.09
CA ALA A 37 -8.37 -8.32 -3.75
C ALA A 37 -8.79 -9.79 -3.82
N ALA A 38 -9.81 -10.09 -4.63
CA ALA A 38 -10.26 -11.47 -4.86
C ALA A 38 -9.15 -12.36 -5.44
N TYR A 39 -8.35 -11.85 -6.39
CA TYR A 39 -7.19 -12.59 -6.93
C TYR A 39 -6.14 -12.88 -5.85
N GLY A 40 -5.92 -11.96 -4.89
CA GLY A 40 -5.02 -12.17 -3.76
C GLY A 40 -5.47 -13.28 -2.82
N GLU A 41 -6.77 -13.35 -2.55
CA GLU A 41 -7.40 -14.33 -1.64
C GLU A 41 -7.57 -15.73 -2.26
N ASP A 42 -7.64 -15.83 -3.60
CA ASP A 42 -7.78 -17.09 -4.30
C ASP A 42 -6.56 -18.01 -4.08
N ARG A 43 -6.82 -19.24 -3.60
CA ARG A 43 -5.80 -20.27 -3.31
C ARG A 43 -5.61 -21.26 -4.46
N SER A 44 -6.36 -21.11 -5.54
CA SER A 44 -6.26 -21.97 -6.71
C SER A 44 -4.84 -21.92 -7.29
N PRO A 45 -4.22 -23.09 -7.57
CA PRO A 45 -2.89 -23.14 -8.19
C PRO A 45 -2.90 -22.71 -9.66
N VAL A 46 -4.09 -22.51 -10.26
CA VAL A 46 -4.29 -22.17 -11.67
C VAL A 46 -4.98 -20.81 -11.86
N LYS A 47 -4.94 -19.94 -10.84
CA LYS A 47 -5.53 -18.59 -10.93
C LYS A 47 -4.79 -17.68 -11.90
N LEU A 48 -5.51 -16.77 -12.57
CA LEU A 48 -4.96 -15.81 -13.51
C LEU A 48 -5.43 -14.38 -13.18
N ASN A 49 -4.50 -13.43 -13.23
CA ASN A 49 -4.79 -12.02 -12.98
C ASN A 49 -5.10 -11.29 -14.29
N LEU A 50 -6.37 -10.96 -14.52
CA LEU A 50 -6.88 -10.23 -15.69
C LEU A 50 -7.40 -8.81 -15.37
N SER A 51 -7.06 -8.24 -14.21
CA SER A 51 -7.61 -6.95 -13.77
C SER A 51 -6.94 -5.74 -14.43
N PHE A 52 -5.61 -5.65 -14.32
CA PHE A 52 -4.82 -4.60 -14.96
C PHE A 52 -4.20 -5.12 -16.25
N GLY A 53 -4.24 -4.28 -17.28
CA GLY A 53 -3.58 -4.47 -18.58
C GLY A 53 -2.05 -4.35 -18.50
N VAL A 54 -1.43 -5.11 -17.60
CA VAL A 54 0.03 -5.18 -17.42
C VAL A 54 0.55 -6.36 -18.21
N TYR A 55 1.57 -6.11 -19.03
CA TYR A 55 2.29 -7.17 -19.73
C TYR A 55 2.96 -8.11 -18.75
N ARG A 56 2.82 -9.40 -19.01
CA ARG A 56 3.36 -10.47 -18.16
C ARG A 56 4.19 -11.43 -19.00
N THR A 57 5.18 -12.03 -18.35
CA THR A 57 6.00 -13.13 -18.87
C THR A 57 5.19 -14.43 -18.93
N GLU A 58 5.74 -15.51 -19.51
CA GLU A 58 5.04 -16.81 -19.54
C GLU A 58 4.77 -17.38 -18.14
N ASP A 59 5.57 -17.03 -17.13
CA ASP A 59 5.37 -17.40 -15.73
C ASP A 59 4.42 -16.44 -14.95
N GLY A 60 3.75 -15.52 -15.64
CA GLY A 60 2.71 -14.65 -15.08
C GLY A 60 3.22 -13.47 -14.24
N LYS A 61 4.54 -13.21 -14.25
CA LYS A 61 5.15 -12.07 -13.54
C LYS A 61 5.10 -10.79 -14.39
N PRO A 62 5.09 -9.60 -13.78
CA PRO A 62 5.22 -8.34 -14.53
C PRO A 62 6.47 -8.35 -15.42
N HIS A 63 6.30 -7.98 -16.69
CA HIS A 63 7.39 -7.96 -17.66
C HIS A 63 8.16 -6.64 -17.61
N LEU A 64 9.39 -6.67 -17.11
CA LEU A 64 10.30 -5.52 -17.11
C LEU A 64 11.17 -5.52 -18.38
N LEU A 65 11.01 -4.49 -19.20
CA LEU A 65 11.71 -4.33 -20.47
C LEU A 65 13.22 -4.12 -20.26
N ASN A 66 14.04 -4.75 -21.11
CA ASN A 66 15.50 -4.62 -21.04
C ASN A 66 15.98 -3.17 -21.22
N VAL A 67 15.32 -2.40 -22.08
CA VAL A 67 15.64 -0.98 -22.29
C VAL A 67 15.40 -0.13 -21.03
N VAL A 68 14.38 -0.47 -20.23
CA VAL A 68 14.10 0.23 -18.97
C VAL A 68 15.18 -0.10 -17.94
N LYS A 69 15.57 -1.38 -17.83
CA LYS A 69 16.68 -1.81 -16.96
C LYS A 69 17.99 -1.08 -17.29
N GLN A 70 18.30 -0.94 -18.58
CA GLN A 70 19.50 -0.23 -19.03
C GLN A 70 19.42 1.26 -18.66
N ALA A 71 18.27 1.91 -18.87
CA ALA A 71 18.09 3.31 -18.49
C ALA A 71 18.21 3.51 -16.97
N GLU A 72 17.64 2.62 -16.15
CA GLU A 72 17.79 2.64 -14.70
C GLU A 72 19.27 2.49 -14.29
N GLN A 73 20.02 1.60 -14.93
CA GLN A 73 21.45 1.44 -14.66
C GLN A 73 22.25 2.69 -15.02
N LEU A 74 21.99 3.30 -16.19
CA LEU A 74 22.65 4.54 -16.60
C LEU A 74 22.39 5.68 -15.61
N LEU A 75 21.15 5.81 -15.13
CA LEU A 75 20.80 6.80 -14.12
C LEU A 75 21.53 6.55 -12.81
N LEU A 76 21.68 5.29 -12.40
CA LEU A 76 22.47 4.94 -11.23
C LEU A 76 23.95 5.28 -11.45
N ASP A 77 24.56 4.86 -12.56
CA ASP A 77 25.97 5.11 -12.83
C ASP A 77 26.31 6.61 -12.90
N ASP A 78 25.40 7.42 -13.46
CA ASP A 78 25.47 8.89 -13.49
C ASP A 78 25.33 9.48 -12.08
N LEU A 79 24.31 9.07 -11.33
CA LEU A 79 24.02 9.57 -9.98
C LEU A 79 25.14 9.22 -8.97
N TRP A 80 25.76 8.05 -9.14
CA TRP A 80 26.84 7.56 -8.28
C TRP A 80 28.24 7.92 -8.81
N GLY A 81 28.35 8.63 -9.95
CA GLY A 81 29.62 9.06 -10.53
C GLY A 81 30.56 7.91 -10.90
N ILE A 82 30.02 6.71 -11.14
CA ILE A 82 30.80 5.51 -11.47
C ILE A 82 31.28 5.56 -12.94
N SER A 83 30.73 6.48 -13.73
CA SER A 83 31.23 6.80 -15.07
C SER A 83 32.51 7.66 -15.01
N LEU A 84 33.64 7.11 -14.55
CA LEU A 84 35.01 7.49 -14.91
C LEU A 84 36.06 6.62 -14.17
N PHE A 85 36.19 5.38 -14.62
CA PHE A 85 37.46 4.71 -14.93
C PHE A 85 37.26 3.83 -16.17
#